data_AF-A0AAD3RRX8-F1
#
_entry.id   AF-A0AAD3RRX8-F1
#
_cell.length_a   1.000
_cell.length_b   1.000
_cell.length_c   1.000
_cell.angle_alpha   90.00
_cell.angle_beta   90.00
_cell.angle_gamma   90.00
#
_symmetry.space_group_name_H-M   'P 1'
#
loop_
_entity.id
_entity.type
_entity.pdbx_description
1 polymer ?
#
loop_
_entity_poly.entity_id
_entity_poly.type
_entity_poly.pdbx_seq_one_letter_code
_entity_poly.pdbx_strand_id
1 'polypeptide(L)'
;MISPVVHTGAIAVLSLPVVMMLNIQIAEIHEKVSRYPPVSGIIGLIPWWEMSLIPDNDHIPLLPTSISTNSLRYTVHAGEIQGWTNSETSGNSLHTYYSVRFLVSSLILSVAMIGATVLTMHRTTRVKRQDVFRQNAIDSKRTMMRRTTDPHLPTPGSAPTIYRPQ
;
A
#
# COMPACT_ATOMS: atom_id res chain seq x y z
N MET A 1 16.08 -3.01 11.72
CA MET A 1 15.83 -1.87 10.80
C MET A 1 14.75 -2.18 9.74
N ILE A 2 14.57 -3.43 9.32
CA ILE A 2 13.63 -3.76 8.22
C ILE A 2 12.15 -3.51 8.59
N SER A 3 11.71 -3.84 9.82
CA SER A 3 10.31 -3.67 10.26
C SER A 3 9.76 -2.23 10.10
N PRO A 4 10.41 -1.18 10.65
CA PRO A 4 9.90 0.19 10.51
C PRO A 4 9.92 0.71 9.07
N VAL A 5 10.93 0.30 8.26
CA VAL A 5 11.02 0.72 6.85
C VAL A 5 9.87 0.15 6.02
N VAL A 6 9.54 -1.13 6.18
CA VAL A 6 8.51 -1.78 5.37
C VAL A 6 7.10 -1.45 5.88
N HIS A 7 6.84 -1.59 7.18
CA HIS A 7 5.49 -1.40 7.72
C HIS A 7 5.10 0.07 7.75
N THR A 8 5.91 0.89 8.41
CA THR A 8 5.60 2.32 8.56
C THR A 8 5.94 3.09 7.28
N GLY A 9 7.07 2.78 6.63
CA GLY A 9 7.53 3.51 5.45
C GLY A 9 6.79 3.17 4.16
N ALA A 10 6.61 1.88 3.84
CA ALA A 10 5.94 1.49 2.60
C ALA A 10 4.43 1.33 2.77
N ILE A 11 3.97 0.45 3.67
CA ILE A 11 2.56 0.07 3.76
C ILE A 11 1.68 1.21 4.27
N ALA A 12 2.06 1.84 5.38
CA ALA A 12 1.26 2.93 5.95
C ALA A 12 1.25 4.17 5.04
N VAL A 13 2.40 4.54 4.45
CA VAL A 13 2.48 5.69 3.54
C VAL A 13 1.72 5.45 2.23
N LEU A 14 1.79 4.25 1.64
CA LEU A 14 0.97 3.90 0.46
C LEU A 14 -0.53 3.94 0.76
N SER A 15 -0.93 3.69 2.00
CA SER A 15 -2.33 3.72 2.42
C SER A 15 -2.85 5.14 2.71
N LEU A 16 -1.96 6.10 3.02
CA LEU A 16 -2.36 7.45 3.42
C LEU A 16 -3.11 8.23 2.30
N PRO A 17 -2.66 8.24 1.03
CA PRO A 17 -3.38 8.87 -0.07
C PRO A 17 -4.74 8.21 -0.33
N VAL A 18 -4.80 6.89 -0.19
CA VAL A 18 -6.04 6.12 -0.37
C VAL A 18 -7.07 6.53 0.67
N VAL A 19 -6.67 6.62 1.94
CA VAL A 19 -7.57 7.02 3.04
C VAL A 19 -8.01 8.48 2.90
N MET A 20 -7.13 9.40 2.50
CA MET A 20 -7.48 10.82 2.39
C MET A 20 -8.39 11.12 1.20
N MET A 21 -8.22 10.42 0.07
CA MET A 21 -9.11 10.55 -1.09
C MET A 21 -10.45 9.83 -0.88
N LEU A 22 -10.51 8.83 0.00
CA LEU A 22 -11.72 8.08 0.30
C LEU A 22 -12.59 8.86 1.30
N ASN A 23 -13.58 9.57 0.78
CA ASN A 23 -14.58 10.26 1.60
C ASN A 23 -15.63 9.27 2.15
N ILE A 24 -15.35 8.67 3.31
CA ILE A 24 -16.28 7.76 4.00
C ILE A 24 -17.28 8.59 4.83
N GLN A 25 -18.57 8.49 4.54
CA GLN A 25 -19.62 9.15 5.32
C GLN A 25 -19.97 8.31 6.55
N ILE A 26 -19.33 8.60 7.67
CA ILE A 26 -19.46 7.84 8.93
C ILE A 26 -20.87 8.00 9.55
N ALA A 27 -21.60 9.06 9.20
CA ALA A 27 -22.88 9.43 9.79
C ALA A 27 -24.03 8.43 9.53
N GLU A 28 -24.14 7.89 8.31
CA GLU A 28 -25.21 6.93 7.95
C GLU A 28 -24.85 5.49 8.35
N ILE A 29 -23.55 5.18 8.44
CA ILE A 29 -23.04 3.88 8.88
C ILE A 29 -23.28 3.67 10.39
N HIS A 30 -23.26 4.75 11.17
CA HIS A 30 -23.37 4.71 12.63
C HIS A 30 -24.75 4.24 13.13
N GLU A 31 -25.83 4.49 12.40
CA GLU A 31 -27.18 4.11 12.84
C GLU A 31 -27.38 2.58 12.89
N LYS A 32 -26.72 1.84 11.99
CA LYS A 32 -26.70 0.37 12.00
C LYS A 32 -25.50 -0.24 12.72
N VAL A 33 -24.34 0.42 12.75
CA VAL A 33 -23.12 -0.12 13.37
C VAL A 33 -23.07 0.09 14.89
N SER A 34 -23.75 1.10 15.44
CA SER A 34 -23.73 1.40 16.88
C SER A 34 -24.24 0.27 17.79
N ARG A 35 -24.96 -0.73 17.24
CA ARG A 35 -25.45 -1.89 18.00
C ARG A 35 -24.47 -3.07 18.08
N TYR A 36 -23.42 -3.11 17.27
CA TYR A 36 -22.43 -4.20 17.23
C TYR A 36 -21.12 -4.03 18.04
N PRO A 37 -20.78 -2.89 18.68
CA PRO A 37 -19.53 -2.79 19.44
C PRO A 37 -19.43 -3.74 20.65
N PRO A 38 -20.48 -4.10 21.41
CA PRO A 38 -20.31 -5.05 22.53
C PRO A 38 -20.03 -6.46 22.03
N VAL A 39 -20.54 -6.83 20.84
CA VAL A 39 -20.33 -8.17 20.26
C VAL A 39 -18.88 -8.34 19.81
N SER A 40 -18.32 -7.36 19.10
CA SER A 40 -16.90 -7.40 18.72
C SER A 40 -15.98 -7.35 19.93
N GLY A 41 -16.38 -6.65 20.99
CA GLY A 41 -15.69 -6.65 22.28
C GLY A 41 -15.60 -8.06 22.87
N ILE A 42 -16.73 -8.77 23.01
CA ILE A 42 -16.75 -10.14 23.53
C ILE A 42 -15.92 -11.09 22.65
N ILE A 43 -16.05 -11.00 21.32
CA ILE A 43 -15.28 -11.84 20.38
C ILE A 43 -13.77 -11.59 20.51
N GLY A 44 -13.33 -10.33 20.63
CA GLY A 44 -11.91 -9.98 20.77
C GLY A 44 -11.33 -10.33 22.14
N LEU A 45 -12.17 -10.38 23.18
CA LEU A 45 -11.75 -10.70 24.54
C LEU A 45 -11.37 -12.18 24.68
N ILE A 46 -11.98 -13.08 23.89
CA ILE A 46 -11.69 -14.51 23.91
C ILE A 46 -10.20 -14.81 23.63
N PRO A 47 -9.62 -14.41 22.48
CA PRO A 47 -8.19 -14.66 22.21
C PRO A 47 -7.28 -13.84 23.12
N TRP A 48 -7.73 -12.67 23.60
CA TRP A 48 -6.94 -11.87 24.55
C TRP A 48 -6.83 -12.57 25.92
N TRP A 49 -7.93 -13.11 26.42
CA TRP A 49 -7.97 -13.93 27.63
C TRP A 49 -7.15 -15.21 27.48
N GLU A 50 -7.28 -15.91 26.34
CA GLU A 50 -6.49 -17.10 26.04
C GLU A 50 -4.99 -16.79 26.05
N MET A 51 -4.57 -15.69 25.40
CA MET A 51 -3.17 -15.26 25.41
C MET A 51 -2.68 -14.87 26.82
N SER A 52 -3.57 -14.30 27.64
CA SER A 52 -3.25 -13.89 29.01
C SER A 52 -3.05 -15.06 29.98
N LEU A 53 -3.58 -16.25 29.67
CA LEU A 53 -3.43 -17.46 30.48
C LEU A 53 -2.14 -18.24 30.18
N ILE A 54 -1.47 -17.95 29.06
CA ILE A 54 -0.23 -18.63 28.64
C ILE A 54 0.93 -18.43 29.64
N PRO A 55 1.17 -17.22 30.21
CA PRO A 55 2.27 -16.96 31.12
C PRO A 55 2.20 -17.73 32.44
N ASP A 56 1.01 -18.12 32.90
CA ASP A 56 0.80 -18.73 34.22
C ASP A 56 1.33 -20.18 34.33
N ASN A 57 1.78 -20.76 33.22
CA ASN A 57 2.48 -22.03 33.24
C ASN A 57 3.93 -21.81 33.73
N ASP A 58 4.37 -22.61 34.71
CA ASP A 58 5.72 -22.65 35.33
C ASP A 58 6.94 -22.62 34.36
N HIS A 59 6.69 -22.68 33.06
CA HIS A 59 7.68 -22.59 32.00
C HIS A 59 8.05 -21.14 31.61
N ILE A 60 7.29 -20.14 32.05
CA ILE A 60 7.57 -18.73 31.76
C ILE A 60 7.96 -18.04 33.08
N PRO A 61 9.24 -17.69 33.30
CA PRO A 61 9.65 -17.00 34.51
C PRO A 61 8.98 -15.60 34.57
N LEU A 62 7.88 -15.50 35.32
CA LEU A 62 7.07 -14.28 35.52
C LEU A 62 7.83 -13.16 36.26
N LEU A 63 8.75 -13.55 37.16
CA LEU A 63 9.66 -12.65 37.85
C LEU A 63 11.09 -12.86 37.32
N PRO A 64 11.94 -11.82 37.31
CA PRO A 64 13.35 -11.96 37.02
C PRO A 64 14.05 -12.71 38.15
N THR A 65 13.90 -14.03 38.22
CA THR A 65 14.83 -14.94 38.90
C THR A 65 16.25 -14.79 38.32
N SER A 66 16.39 -14.04 37.21
CA SER A 66 17.62 -13.59 36.58
C SER A 66 18.47 -12.62 37.42
N ILE A 67 17.94 -12.01 38.50
CA ILE A 67 18.73 -11.06 39.32
C ILE A 67 19.93 -11.76 39.98
N SER A 68 19.81 -13.06 40.32
CA SER A 68 20.89 -13.83 40.95
C SER A 68 21.67 -14.73 39.98
N THR A 69 21.12 -15.04 38.80
CA THR A 69 21.77 -15.93 37.81
C THR A 69 22.58 -15.20 36.74
N ASN A 70 22.56 -13.85 36.72
CA ASN A 70 23.38 -13.09 35.76
C ASN A 70 24.90 -13.30 35.99
N SER A 71 25.31 -13.68 37.20
CA SER A 71 26.69 -14.06 37.54
C SER A 71 27.06 -15.50 37.11
N LEU A 72 26.08 -16.33 36.74
CA LEU A 72 26.25 -17.71 36.28
C LEU A 72 26.17 -17.82 34.74
N ARG A 73 26.33 -16.71 34.02
CA ARG A 73 26.44 -16.74 32.55
C ARG A 73 27.82 -17.25 32.14
N TYR A 74 27.88 -18.52 31.72
CA TYR A 74 29.06 -19.06 31.06
C TYR A 74 29.15 -18.51 29.63
N THR A 75 30.05 -17.58 29.40
CA THR A 75 30.32 -17.01 28.07
C THR A 75 31.43 -17.80 27.38
N VAL A 76 31.10 -18.43 26.25
CA VAL A 76 32.07 -19.14 25.42
C VAL A 76 32.79 -18.11 24.54
N HIS A 77 33.95 -17.63 24.99
CA HIS A 77 34.77 -16.65 24.25
C HIS A 77 35.33 -17.20 22.92
N ALA A 78 35.31 -18.51 22.71
CA ALA A 78 35.76 -19.14 21.47
C ALA A 78 34.82 -18.87 20.27
N GLY A 79 33.53 -18.54 20.51
CA GLY A 79 32.57 -18.20 19.46
C GLY A 79 32.54 -16.71 19.09
N GLU A 80 33.20 -15.86 19.87
CA GLU A 80 33.14 -14.39 19.74
C GLU A 80 34.28 -13.82 18.86
N ILE A 81 35.24 -14.66 18.48
CA ILE A 81 36.46 -14.28 17.74
C ILE A 81 36.14 -13.84 16.30
N GLN A 82 35.06 -14.37 15.72
CA GLN A 82 34.45 -13.89 14.48
C GLN A 82 32.97 -13.63 14.76
N GLY A 83 32.64 -12.39 15.13
CA GLY A 83 31.26 -11.97 15.31
C GLY A 83 30.58 -11.79 13.94
N TRP A 84 29.76 -12.76 13.54
CA TRP A 84 28.91 -12.61 12.36
C TRP A 84 27.76 -11.67 12.69
N THR A 85 27.52 -10.68 11.83
CA THR A 85 26.37 -9.80 12.00
C THR A 85 25.07 -10.55 11.71
N ASN A 86 23.97 -10.15 12.35
CA ASN A 86 22.65 -10.74 12.12
C ASN A 86 22.26 -10.75 10.63
N SER A 87 22.67 -9.73 9.88
CA SER A 87 22.42 -9.61 8.44
C SER A 87 23.24 -10.62 7.62
N GLU A 88 24.50 -10.84 7.96
CA GLU A 88 25.36 -11.82 7.28
C GLU A 88 24.85 -13.25 7.50
N THR A 89 24.53 -13.61 8.74
CA THR A 89 24.02 -14.94 9.08
C THR A 89 22.66 -15.21 8.44
N SER A 90 21.77 -14.22 8.46
CA SER A 90 20.44 -14.33 7.83
C SER A 90 20.56 -14.43 6.30
N GLY A 91 21.44 -13.64 5.68
CA GLY A 91 21.70 -13.68 4.25
C GLY A 91 22.24 -15.03 3.80
N ASN A 92 23.24 -15.57 4.51
CA ASN A 92 23.80 -16.89 4.22
C ASN A 92 22.72 -17.99 4.30
N SER A 93 21.87 -17.95 5.33
CA SER A 93 20.80 -18.95 5.49
C SER A 93 19.74 -18.84 4.38
N LEU A 94 19.35 -17.62 4.02
CA LEU A 94 18.35 -17.37 2.98
C LEU A 94 18.82 -17.82 1.60
N HIS A 95 20.06 -17.50 1.22
CA HIS A 95 20.59 -17.82 -0.10
C HIS A 95 21.02 -19.28 -0.25
N THR A 96 21.55 -19.89 0.82
CA THR A 96 22.08 -21.26 0.74
C THR A 96 20.99 -22.29 0.97
N TYR A 97 20.20 -22.17 2.04
CA TYR A 97 19.24 -23.20 2.44
C TYR A 97 17.80 -22.90 2.00
N TYR A 98 17.39 -21.63 1.99
CA TYR A 98 16.00 -21.24 1.72
C TYR A 98 15.77 -20.58 0.35
N SER A 99 16.67 -20.82 -0.61
CA SER A 99 16.62 -20.20 -1.95
C SER A 99 15.26 -20.41 -2.65
N VAL A 100 14.66 -21.59 -2.55
CA VAL A 100 13.34 -21.87 -3.16
C VAL A 100 12.24 -20.99 -2.56
N ARG A 101 12.22 -20.78 -1.24
CA ARG A 101 11.23 -19.90 -0.58
C ARG A 101 11.45 -18.44 -0.99
N PHE A 102 12.71 -18.03 -1.14
CA PHE A 102 13.06 -16.71 -1.65
C PHE A 102 12.56 -16.52 -3.09
N LEU A 103 12.75 -17.50 -3.98
CA LEU A 103 12.24 -17.46 -5.35
C LEU A 103 10.71 -17.37 -5.40
N VAL A 104 10.00 -18.14 -4.56
CA VAL A 104 8.53 -18.05 -4.46
C VAL A 104 8.10 -16.64 -4.03
N SER A 105 8.78 -16.03 -3.06
CA SER A 105 8.47 -14.65 -2.63
C SER A 105 8.70 -13.62 -3.74
N SER A 106 9.74 -13.79 -4.57
CA SER A 106 9.98 -12.95 -5.75
C SER A 106 8.87 -13.09 -6.80
N LEU A 107 8.37 -14.32 -7.04
CA LEU A 107 7.23 -14.56 -7.92
C LEU A 107 5.97 -13.88 -7.39
N ILE A 108 5.69 -13.99 -6.08
CA ILE A 108 4.56 -13.31 -5.44
C ILE A 108 4.66 -11.79 -5.63
N LEU A 109 5.84 -11.20 -5.44
CA LEU A 109 6.06 -9.77 -5.65
C LEU A 109 5.85 -9.34 -7.11
N SER A 110 6.30 -10.17 -8.06
CA SER A 110 6.08 -9.93 -9.50
C SER A 110 4.60 -9.97 -9.86
N VAL A 111 3.88 -10.98 -9.36
CA VAL A 111 2.42 -11.09 -9.53
C VAL A 111 1.69 -9.91 -8.89
N ALA A 112 2.12 -9.45 -7.70
CA ALA A 112 1.52 -8.30 -7.04
C ALA A 112 1.67 -7.00 -7.86
N MET A 113 2.85 -6.77 -8.48
CA MET A 113 3.06 -5.61 -9.34
C MET A 113 2.18 -5.65 -10.59
N ILE A 114 2.16 -6.79 -11.29
CA ILE A 114 1.32 -6.98 -12.47
C ILE A 114 -0.15 -6.83 -12.09
N GLY A 115 -0.57 -7.43 -10.96
CA GLY A 115 -1.93 -7.33 -10.44
C GLY A 115 -2.36 -5.90 -10.16
N ALA A 116 -1.50 -5.10 -9.51
CA ALA A 116 -1.76 -3.69 -9.26
C ALA A 116 -1.87 -2.87 -10.57
N THR A 117 -0.99 -3.12 -11.55
CA THR A 117 -1.06 -2.44 -12.86
C THR A 117 -2.33 -2.80 -13.62
N VAL A 118 -2.69 -4.09 -13.69
CA VAL A 118 -3.90 -4.55 -14.39
C VAL A 118 -5.16 -4.01 -13.71
N LEU A 119 -5.19 -3.97 -12.38
CA LEU A 119 -6.32 -3.46 -11.62
C LEU A 119 -6.55 -1.95 -11.84
N THR A 120 -5.47 -1.18 -11.98
CA THR A 120 -5.56 0.29 -12.20
C THR A 120 -5.74 0.67 -13.67
N MET A 121 -5.55 -0.26 -14.61
CA MET A 121 -5.71 -0.01 -16.05
C MET A 121 -7.19 0.17 -16.42
N HIS A 122 -7.72 1.36 -16.16
CA HIS A 122 -9.09 1.72 -16.49
C HIS A 122 -9.17 2.36 -17.89
N ARG A 123 -9.74 1.64 -18.87
CA ARG A 123 -9.96 2.19 -20.22
C ARG A 123 -11.25 2.99 -20.25
N THR A 124 -11.15 4.30 -20.03
CA THR A 124 -12.27 5.21 -20.25
C THR A 124 -12.62 5.30 -21.73
N THR A 125 -13.87 4.96 -22.07
CA THR A 125 -14.43 4.94 -23.43
C THR A 125 -15.07 6.28 -23.83
N ARG A 126 -15.32 7.17 -22.87
CA ARG A 126 -16.11 8.39 -23.07
C ARG A 126 -15.28 9.67 -23.25
N VAL A 127 -13.96 9.53 -23.41
CA VAL A 127 -13.05 10.67 -23.64
C VAL A 127 -12.71 10.73 -25.12
N LYS A 128 -12.96 11.88 -25.75
CA LYS A 128 -12.60 12.15 -27.16
C LYS A 128 -11.08 12.09 -27.27
N ARG A 129 -10.54 10.95 -27.73
CA ARG A 129 -9.10 10.78 -27.90
C ARG A 129 -8.63 11.63 -29.08
N GLN A 130 -7.53 12.34 -28.87
CA GLN A 130 -6.85 13.05 -29.94
C GLN A 130 -6.18 12.01 -30.83
N ASP A 131 -6.66 11.88 -32.06
CA ASP A 131 -5.98 11.11 -33.09
C ASP A 131 -4.99 12.05 -33.79
N VAL A 132 -3.72 11.96 -33.40
CA VAL A 132 -2.63 12.83 -33.87
C VAL A 132 -2.43 12.65 -35.39
N PHE A 133 -2.60 11.43 -35.90
CA PHE A 133 -2.46 11.15 -37.34
C PHE A 133 -3.58 11.79 -38.14
N ARG A 134 -4.82 11.64 -37.67
CA ARG A 134 -5.98 12.28 -38.31
C ARG A 134 -5.94 13.81 -38.22
N GLN A 135 -5.30 14.38 -37.20
CA GLN A 135 -5.16 15.84 -37.06
C GLN A 135 -4.05 16.44 -37.93
N ASN A 136 -2.94 15.72 -38.12
CA ASN A 136 -1.86 16.19 -38.98
C ASN A 136 -2.14 16.00 -40.47
N ALA A 137 -2.98 15.03 -40.84
CA ALA A 137 -3.35 14.76 -42.23
C ALA A 137 -4.42 15.71 -42.81
N ILE A 138 -4.89 16.71 -42.04
CA ILE A 138 -5.93 17.64 -42.49
C ILE A 138 -5.28 18.78 -43.30
N ASP A 139 -5.72 18.93 -44.55
CA ASP A 139 -5.30 20.03 -45.42
C ASP A 139 -5.81 21.40 -44.91
N SER A 140 -4.90 22.35 -44.76
CA SER A 140 -5.15 23.71 -44.23
C SER A 140 -6.17 24.50 -45.04
N LYS A 141 -6.30 24.25 -46.35
CA LYS A 141 -7.33 24.90 -47.17
C LYS A 141 -8.75 24.44 -46.80
N ARG A 142 -8.92 23.17 -46.43
CA ARG A 142 -10.23 22.58 -46.09
C ARG A 142 -10.75 23.02 -44.73
N THR A 143 -9.84 23.33 -43.79
CA THR A 143 -10.20 23.87 -42.47
C THR A 143 -10.58 25.35 -42.54
N MET A 144 -9.89 26.15 -43.36
CA MET A 144 -10.26 27.56 -43.57
C MET A 144 -11.61 27.71 -44.27
N MET A 145 -11.90 26.89 -45.29
CA MET A 145 -13.16 26.99 -46.04
C MET A 145 -14.40 26.68 -45.19
N ARG A 146 -14.30 25.71 -44.26
CA ARG A 146 -15.36 25.42 -43.27
C ARG A 146 -15.63 26.59 -42.34
N ARG A 147 -14.60 27.38 -42.00
CA ARG A 147 -14.72 28.53 -41.10
C ARG A 147 -15.46 29.71 -41.73
N THR A 148 -15.43 29.83 -43.05
CA THR A 148 -16.12 30.89 -43.81
C THR A 148 -17.55 30.51 -44.20
N THR A 149 -17.88 29.22 -44.21
CA THR A 149 -19.20 28.71 -44.65
C THR A 149 -20.16 28.36 -43.52
N ASP A 150 -19.72 28.39 -42.25
CA ASP A 150 -20.58 28.22 -41.08
C ASP A 150 -21.22 29.56 -40.63
N PRO A 151 -22.56 29.71 -40.63
CA PRO A 151 -23.24 30.97 -40.29
C PRO A 151 -23.23 31.34 -38.80
N HIS A 152 -22.64 30.51 -37.93
CA HIS A 152 -22.60 30.71 -36.47
C HIS A 152 -21.19 30.98 -35.90
N LEU A 153 -20.23 31.39 -36.73
CA LEU A 153 -18.95 31.88 -36.19
C LEU A 153 -19.09 33.31 -35.67
N PRO A 154 -18.58 33.63 -34.46
CA PRO A 154 -18.41 35.01 -34.05
C PRO A 154 -17.41 35.66 -35.01
N THR A 155 -17.76 36.84 -35.52
CA THR A 155 -16.87 37.65 -36.37
C THR A 155 -15.55 37.93 -35.66
N PRO A 156 -14.44 38.08 -36.42
CA PRO A 156 -13.11 38.32 -35.86
C PRO A 156 -13.10 39.69 -35.18
N GLY A 157 -13.46 39.72 -33.90
CA GLY A 157 -13.70 40.94 -33.13
C GLY A 157 -14.53 40.73 -31.86
N SER A 158 -15.23 39.61 -31.71
CA SER A 158 -15.91 39.27 -30.45
C SER A 158 -15.17 38.15 -29.71
N ALA A 159 -14.50 38.51 -28.63
CA ALA A 159 -13.80 37.58 -27.75
C ALA A 159 -14.78 36.55 -27.16
N PRO A 160 -14.44 35.26 -27.10
CA PRO A 160 -15.31 34.27 -26.47
C PRO A 160 -15.30 34.49 -24.95
N THR A 161 -16.42 34.97 -24.40
CA THR A 161 -16.65 34.96 -22.95
C THR A 161 -16.60 33.52 -22.47
N ILE A 162 -15.54 33.20 -21.74
CA ILE A 162 -15.30 31.90 -21.11
C ILE A 162 -16.46 31.61 -20.16
N TYR A 163 -17.32 30.66 -20.53
CA TYR A 163 -18.37 30.16 -19.63
C TYR A 163 -17.70 29.33 -18.54
N ARG A 164 -17.60 29.90 -17.33
CA ARG A 164 -17.12 29.27 -16.11
C ARG A 164 -18.29 28.51 -15.48
N PRO A 165 -18.28 27.17 -15.39
CA PRO A 165 -19.29 26.47 -14.61
C PRO A 165 -19.03 26.69 -13.13
N GLN A 166 -20.09 26.85 -12.35
CA GLN A 166 -20.06 26.84 -10.89
C GLN A 166 -19.88 25.42 -10.36
#